data_AF-A0A7W9CZ27-F1
#
_entry.id   AF-A0A7W9CZ27-F1
#
_cell.length_a   1.000
_cell.length_b   1.000
_cell.length_c   1.000
_cell.angle_alpha   90.00
_cell.angle_beta   90.00
_cell.angle_gamma   90.00
#
_symmetry.space_group_name_H-M   'P 1'
#
loop_
_entity.id
_entity.type
_entity.pdbx_description
1 polymer ?
#
loop_
_entity_poly.entity_id
_entity_poly.type
_entity_poly.pdbx_seq_one_letter_code
_entity_poly.pdbx_strand_id
1 'polypeptide(L)'
;MADHAQGDVRSLQGLTAILAALSLALFAWIYAGFVRAFRDAAAGEQMLDARIGGYERDDVIAMQRYLKDHPDPAAILHSMYLGPELIFPLVLAGLLFCLLRLVGPGGTFFKRPISPAVIALIFCLPVFYGVMDYAENIAGLLLYPPAAPSDATVTLLAGLLPIVVRLKFLSLVITIILLARFAILRYLSADGSKPS
;
A
#
# COMPACT_ATOMS: atom_id res chain seq x y z
N MET A 1 -1.48 37.16 0.91
CA MET A 1 -0.97 36.01 0.12
C MET A 1 0.00 35.14 0.91
N ALA A 2 1.02 35.68 1.59
CA ALA A 2 1.95 34.88 2.40
C ALA A 2 1.27 34.12 3.56
N ASP A 3 0.30 34.76 4.22
CA ASP A 3 -0.41 34.18 5.38
C ASP A 3 -1.29 32.96 4.99
N HIS A 4 -1.92 33.02 3.82
CA HIS A 4 -2.68 31.89 3.26
C HIS A 4 -1.78 30.70 2.87
N ALA A 5 -0.65 30.96 2.21
CA ALA A 5 0.29 29.90 1.83
C ALA A 5 0.90 29.18 3.05
N GLN A 6 1.12 29.92 4.14
CA GLN A 6 1.63 29.36 5.38
C GLN A 6 0.56 28.57 6.16
N GLY A 7 -0.71 28.99 6.08
CA GLY A 7 -1.86 28.24 6.57
C GLY A 7 -2.04 26.89 5.85
N ASP A 8 -1.90 26.88 4.52
CA ASP A 8 -2.03 25.66 3.70
C ASP A 8 -0.96 24.61 4.02
N VAL A 9 0.29 25.04 4.23
CA VAL A 9 1.39 24.12 4.59
C VAL A 9 1.17 23.53 5.98
N ARG A 10 0.74 24.33 6.97
CA ARG A 10 0.42 23.84 8.31
C ARG A 10 -0.73 22.85 8.31
N SER A 11 -1.78 23.12 7.53
CA SER A 11 -2.92 22.22 7.35
C SER A 11 -2.47 20.89 6.75
N LEU A 12 -1.65 20.91 5.70
CA LEU A 12 -1.11 19.71 5.07
C LEU A 12 -0.21 18.89 6.02
N GLN A 13 0.62 19.54 6.84
CA GLN A 13 1.42 18.89 7.87
C GLN A 13 0.54 18.21 8.94
N GLY A 14 -0.50 18.90 9.40
CA GLY A 14 -1.48 18.34 10.35
C GLY A 14 -2.18 17.11 9.77
N LEU A 15 -2.68 17.20 8.53
CA LEU A 15 -3.27 16.05 7.83
C LEU A 15 -2.28 14.89 7.68
N THR A 16 -1.04 15.19 7.31
CA THR A 16 0.02 14.19 7.15
C THR A 16 0.30 13.46 8.48
N ALA A 17 0.37 14.19 9.59
CA ALA A 17 0.57 13.61 10.92
C ALA A 17 -0.60 12.71 11.34
N ILE A 18 -1.84 13.14 11.08
CA ILE A 18 -3.05 12.34 11.34
C ILE A 18 -3.02 11.06 10.50
N LEU A 19 -2.78 11.16 9.19
CA LEU A 19 -2.70 10.00 8.30
C LEU A 19 -1.56 9.06 8.69
N ALA A 20 -0.43 9.57 9.16
CA ALA A 20 0.68 8.75 9.66
C ALA A 20 0.29 7.97 10.92
N ALA A 21 -0.35 8.64 11.88
CA ALA A 21 -0.85 7.99 13.10
C ALA A 21 -1.91 6.92 12.78
N LEU A 22 -2.84 7.23 11.87
CA LEU A 22 -3.87 6.29 11.43
C LEU A 22 -3.28 5.10 10.67
N SER A 23 -2.36 5.32 9.73
CA SER A 23 -1.65 4.24 9.04
C SER A 23 -0.94 3.31 10.03
N LEU A 24 -0.25 3.88 11.02
CA LEU A 24 0.43 3.09 12.04
C LEU A 24 -0.55 2.28 12.90
N ALA A 25 -1.65 2.90 13.33
CA ALA A 25 -2.68 2.24 14.12
C ALA A 25 -3.37 1.10 13.34
N LEU A 26 -3.72 1.34 12.08
CA LEU A 26 -4.32 0.35 11.19
C LEU A 26 -3.35 -0.80 10.91
N PHE A 27 -2.08 -0.51 10.60
CA PHE A 27 -1.06 -1.54 10.42
C PHE A 27 -0.87 -2.38 11.68
N ALA A 28 -0.81 -1.74 12.85
CA ALA A 28 -0.70 -2.44 14.13
C ALA A 28 -1.93 -3.33 14.39
N TRP A 29 -3.14 -2.85 14.05
CA TRP A 29 -4.37 -3.63 14.17
C TRP A 29 -4.42 -4.81 13.20
N ILE A 30 -4.06 -4.62 11.93
CA ILE A 30 -3.92 -5.71 10.93
C ILE A 30 -2.97 -6.78 11.47
N TYR A 31 -1.77 -6.37 11.89
CA TYR A 31 -0.75 -7.32 12.29
C TYR A 31 -1.10 -8.04 13.61
N ALA A 32 -1.46 -7.28 14.65
CA ALA A 32 -1.73 -7.85 15.97
C ALA A 32 -3.09 -8.56 16.04
N GLY A 33 -4.10 -8.04 15.35
CA GLY A 33 -5.48 -8.52 15.41
C GLY A 33 -5.84 -9.59 14.39
N PHE A 34 -5.22 -9.59 13.20
CA PHE A 34 -5.58 -10.50 12.12
C PHE A 34 -4.44 -11.43 11.71
N VAL A 35 -3.25 -10.89 11.41
CA VAL A 35 -2.13 -11.74 10.94
C VAL A 35 -1.71 -12.74 12.02
N ARG A 36 -1.58 -12.30 13.28
CA ARG A 36 -1.26 -13.20 14.40
C ARG A 36 -2.40 -14.18 14.67
N ALA A 37 -3.64 -13.69 14.76
CA ALA A 37 -4.81 -14.52 15.01
C ALA A 37 -4.99 -15.61 13.94
N PHE A 38 -4.78 -15.26 12.66
CA PHE A 38 -4.81 -16.21 11.56
C PHE A 38 -3.75 -17.29 11.73
N ARG A 39 -2.49 -16.90 11.99
CA ARG A 39 -1.39 -17.86 12.15
C ARG A 39 -1.65 -18.82 13.31
N ASP A 40 -2.20 -18.33 14.42
CA ASP A 40 -2.52 -19.12 15.59
C ASP A 40 -3.68 -20.10 15.31
N ALA A 41 -4.69 -19.65 14.55
CA ALA A 41 -5.82 -20.50 14.12
C ALA A 41 -5.45 -21.48 13.00
N ALA A 42 -4.45 -21.15 12.17
CA ALA A 42 -4.06 -21.91 10.99
C ALA A 42 -2.86 -22.85 11.26
N ALA A 43 -2.61 -23.21 12.53
CA ALA A 43 -1.53 -24.10 12.95
C ALA A 43 -0.14 -23.69 12.42
N GLY A 44 0.13 -22.39 12.32
CA GLY A 44 1.40 -21.84 11.84
C GLY A 44 1.44 -21.48 10.34
N GLU A 45 0.39 -21.80 9.58
CA GLU A 45 0.27 -21.34 8.19
C GLU A 45 0.26 -19.81 8.10
N GLN A 46 0.90 -19.30 7.05
CA GLN A 46 1.03 -17.85 6.84
C GLN A 46 0.01 -17.35 5.83
N MET A 47 -0.74 -16.33 6.24
CA MET A 47 -1.57 -15.52 5.37
C MET A 47 -0.74 -14.96 4.21
N LEU A 48 -1.24 -15.08 2.98
CA LEU A 48 -0.52 -14.67 1.78
C LEU A 48 -0.25 -13.16 1.78
N ASP A 49 -1.22 -12.38 2.27
CA ASP A 49 -1.18 -10.91 2.38
C ASP A 49 -0.04 -10.41 3.27
N ALA A 50 0.40 -11.22 4.23
CA ALA A 50 1.51 -10.90 5.12
C ALA A 50 2.89 -11.23 4.53
N ARG A 51 2.95 -11.93 3.38
CA ARG A 51 4.21 -12.33 2.74
C ARG A 51 4.79 -11.18 1.92
N ILE A 52 5.72 -10.44 2.52
CA ILE A 52 6.40 -9.29 1.87
C ILE A 52 7.15 -9.72 0.59
N GLY A 53 7.65 -10.96 0.53
CA GLY A 53 8.31 -11.52 -0.66
C GLY A 53 7.37 -11.81 -1.83
N GLY A 54 6.06 -11.62 -1.65
CA GLY A 54 5.03 -12.09 -2.58
C GLY A 54 4.79 -13.59 -2.44
N TYR A 55 4.03 -14.12 -3.39
CA TYR A 55 3.63 -15.51 -3.49
C TYR A 55 3.30 -15.86 -4.94
N GLU A 56 3.29 -17.13 -5.28
CA GLU A 56 3.03 -17.62 -6.63
C GLU A 56 1.60 -18.16 -6.78
N ARG A 57 1.24 -18.49 -8.02
CA ARG A 57 -0.07 -19.07 -8.35
C ARG A 57 -0.42 -20.29 -7.50
N ASP A 58 0.55 -21.17 -7.27
CA ASP A 58 0.32 -22.41 -6.54
C ASP A 58 0.06 -22.16 -5.06
N ASP A 59 0.67 -21.12 -4.47
CA ASP A 59 0.37 -20.68 -3.10
C ASP A 59 -1.09 -20.23 -2.97
N VAL A 60 -1.60 -19.50 -3.96
CA VAL A 60 -2.99 -19.03 -3.99
C VAL A 60 -3.97 -20.20 -4.04
N ILE A 61 -3.70 -21.18 -4.91
CA ILE A 61 -4.53 -22.39 -5.04
C ILE A 61 -4.46 -23.22 -3.76
N ALA A 62 -3.27 -23.37 -3.16
CA ALA A 62 -3.08 -24.09 -1.91
C ALA A 62 -3.86 -23.42 -0.76
N MET A 63 -3.75 -22.10 -0.62
CA MET A 63 -4.48 -21.32 0.39
C MET A 63 -5.99 -21.45 0.20
N GLN A 64 -6.48 -21.38 -1.04
CA GLN A 64 -7.91 -21.54 -1.31
C GLN A 64 -8.44 -22.92 -0.91
N ARG A 65 -7.68 -23.99 -1.18
CA ARG A 65 -8.03 -25.34 -0.76
C ARG A 65 -7.99 -25.48 0.76
N TYR A 66 -6.93 -24.96 1.38
CA TYR A 66 -6.78 -24.99 2.83
C TYR A 66 -7.96 -24.32 3.54
N LEU A 67 -8.32 -23.10 3.14
CA LEU A 67 -9.37 -22.32 3.79
C LEU A 67 -10.78 -22.92 3.65
N LYS A 68 -11.02 -23.76 2.64
CA LYS A 68 -12.32 -24.47 2.51
C LYS A 68 -12.59 -25.39 3.68
N ASP A 69 -11.55 -26.02 4.21
CA ASP A 69 -11.66 -26.99 5.30
C ASP A 69 -11.40 -26.36 6.68
N HIS A 70 -11.00 -25.09 6.71
CA HIS A 70 -10.60 -24.36 7.93
C HIS A 70 -11.42 -23.06 8.08
N PRO A 71 -12.65 -23.15 8.62
CA PRO A 71 -13.57 -22.01 8.68
C PRO A 71 -13.07 -20.87 9.58
N ASP A 72 -12.33 -21.17 10.65
CA ASP A 72 -11.83 -20.14 11.59
C ASP A 72 -10.78 -19.22 10.93
N PRO A 73 -9.68 -19.74 10.34
CA PRO A 73 -8.77 -18.91 9.53
C PRO A 73 -9.47 -18.16 8.40
N ALA A 74 -10.43 -18.80 7.73
CA ALA A 74 -11.15 -18.16 6.63
C ALA A 74 -11.99 -16.96 7.10
N ALA A 75 -12.68 -17.10 8.24
CA ALA A 75 -13.45 -16.02 8.85
C ALA A 75 -12.56 -14.85 9.29
N ILE A 76 -11.37 -15.15 9.83
CA ILE A 76 -10.38 -14.11 10.20
C ILE A 76 -9.90 -13.35 8.97
N LEU A 77 -9.52 -14.06 7.90
CA LEU A 77 -9.08 -13.45 6.65
C LEU A 77 -10.18 -12.58 6.03
N HIS A 78 -11.41 -13.10 5.96
CA HIS A 78 -12.55 -12.36 5.44
C HIS A 78 -12.86 -11.09 6.26
N SER A 79 -12.78 -11.20 7.58
CA SER A 79 -12.98 -10.07 8.50
C SER A 79 -11.88 -9.02 8.37
N MET A 80 -10.65 -9.43 8.03
CA MET A 80 -9.56 -8.50 7.76
C MET A 80 -9.87 -7.64 6.54
N TYR A 81 -10.27 -8.27 5.43
CA TYR A 81 -10.63 -7.60 4.17
C TYR A 81 -11.81 -6.63 4.32
N LEU A 82 -12.82 -6.98 5.12
CA LEU A 82 -13.97 -6.11 5.38
C LEU A 82 -13.74 -5.09 6.51
N GLY A 83 -12.64 -5.24 7.26
CA GLY A 83 -12.31 -4.40 8.39
C GLY A 83 -11.19 -3.40 8.05
N PRO A 84 -10.00 -3.54 8.65
CA PRO A 84 -8.94 -2.55 8.48
C PRO A 84 -8.41 -2.43 7.06
N GLU A 85 -8.36 -3.51 6.28
CA GLU A 85 -7.88 -3.51 4.89
C GLU A 85 -8.82 -2.77 3.92
N LEU A 86 -10.06 -2.49 4.35
CA LEU A 86 -10.95 -1.62 3.58
C LEU A 86 -10.50 -0.15 3.63
N ILE A 87 -9.85 0.26 4.71
CA ILE A 87 -9.52 1.67 5.00
C ILE A 87 -8.02 1.93 4.83
N PHE A 88 -7.20 0.98 5.22
CA PHE A 88 -5.75 1.10 5.24
C PHE A 88 -5.13 1.54 3.91
N PRO A 89 -5.52 0.98 2.75
CA PRO A 89 -4.92 1.36 1.47
C PRO A 89 -5.14 2.83 1.13
N LEU A 90 -6.35 3.33 1.41
CA LEU A 90 -6.70 4.74 1.18
C LEU A 90 -5.92 5.67 2.10
N VAL A 91 -5.83 5.33 3.39
CA VAL A 91 -5.11 6.15 4.38
C VAL A 91 -3.61 6.18 4.07
N LEU A 92 -3.01 5.03 3.72
CA LEU A 92 -1.61 4.94 3.36
C LEU A 92 -1.30 5.63 2.03
N ALA A 93 -2.12 5.44 1.00
CA ALA A 93 -1.99 6.17 -0.27
C ALA A 93 -2.09 7.68 -0.06
N GLY A 94 -3.06 8.13 0.76
CA GLY A 94 -3.22 9.53 1.14
C GLY A 94 -2.02 10.09 1.88
N LEU A 95 -1.45 9.32 2.83
CA LEU A 95 -0.22 9.68 3.54
C LEU A 95 0.93 9.88 2.57
N LEU A 96 1.19 8.90 1.70
CA LEU A 96 2.26 8.94 0.71
C LEU A 96 2.10 10.13 -0.24
N PHE A 97 0.88 10.41 -0.69
CA PHE A 97 0.57 11.57 -1.51
C PHE A 97 0.86 12.89 -0.78
N CYS A 98 0.43 13.01 0.49
CA CYS A 98 0.70 14.21 1.30
C CYS A 98 2.19 14.41 1.54
N LEU A 99 2.93 13.33 1.82
CA LEU A 99 4.39 13.37 1.96
C LEU A 99 5.06 13.84 0.66
N LEU A 100 4.63 13.34 -0.50
CA LEU A 100 5.16 13.81 -1.79
C LEU A 100 4.89 15.31 -1.95
N ARG A 101 3.68 15.78 -1.61
CA ARG A 101 3.33 17.20 -1.68
C ARG A 101 4.17 18.06 -0.73
N LEU A 102 4.43 17.59 0.49
CA LEU A 102 5.25 18.29 1.48
C LEU A 102 6.71 18.41 1.05
N VAL A 103 7.27 17.31 0.53
CA VAL A 103 8.65 17.30 0.07
C VAL A 103 8.79 18.15 -1.20
N GLY A 104 7.77 18.16 -2.06
CA GLY A 104 7.69 19.00 -3.26
C GLY A 104 8.58 18.46 -4.37
N PRO A 105 8.14 17.45 -5.15
CA PRO A 105 8.91 16.89 -6.25
C PRO A 105 9.26 18.00 -7.25
N GLY A 106 10.54 18.37 -7.25
CA GLY A 106 11.10 19.47 -8.03
C GLY A 106 12.61 19.34 -8.13
N GLY A 107 13.24 20.26 -8.85
CA GLY A 107 14.67 20.23 -9.11
C GLY A 107 15.04 19.43 -10.36
N THR A 108 16.26 18.88 -10.37
CA THR A 108 16.79 18.18 -11.54
C THR A 108 16.85 16.66 -11.34
N PHE A 109 16.53 15.91 -12.41
CA PHE A 109 16.82 14.49 -12.55
C PHE A 109 17.91 14.36 -13.61
N PHE A 110 19.06 13.76 -13.28
CA PHE A 110 20.24 13.72 -14.15
C PHE A 110 20.61 15.09 -14.77
N LYS A 111 20.67 16.15 -13.96
CA LYS A 111 20.96 17.55 -14.38
C LYS A 111 19.94 18.17 -15.36
N ARG A 112 18.77 17.56 -15.56
CA ARG A 112 17.67 18.16 -16.35
C ARG A 112 16.48 18.50 -15.45
N PRO A 113 15.78 19.62 -15.68
CA PRO A 113 14.55 19.91 -14.95
C PRO A 113 13.54 18.78 -15.15
N ILE A 114 12.88 18.37 -14.06
CA ILE A 114 11.84 17.33 -14.13
C ILE A 114 10.67 17.90 -14.94
N SER A 115 10.24 17.17 -15.98
CA SER A 115 9.10 17.61 -16.79
C SER A 115 7.80 17.52 -15.99
N PRO A 116 6.80 18.37 -16.28
CA PRO A 116 5.49 18.30 -15.62
C PRO A 116 4.84 16.91 -15.71
N ALA A 117 5.06 16.20 -16.82
CA ALA A 117 4.56 14.84 -17.01
C ALA A 117 5.17 13.83 -16.02
N VAL A 118 6.47 13.95 -15.73
CA VAL A 118 7.13 13.08 -14.74
C VAL A 118 6.64 13.40 -13.32
N ILE A 119 6.43 14.68 -13.00
CA ILE A 119 5.84 15.07 -11.70
C ILE A 119 4.45 14.47 -11.55
N ALA A 120 3.59 14.55 -12.58
CA ALA A 120 2.28 13.93 -12.58
C ALA A 120 2.37 12.41 -12.35
N LEU A 121 3.28 11.72 -13.05
CA LEU A 121 3.49 10.28 -12.86
C LEU A 121 3.90 9.93 -11.42
N ILE A 122 4.76 10.73 -10.78
CA ILE A 122 5.17 10.52 -9.39
C ILE A 122 3.96 10.61 -8.45
N PHE A 123 3.08 11.59 -8.65
CA PHE A 123 1.86 11.75 -7.85
C PHE A 123 0.82 10.66 -8.12
N CYS A 124 0.87 9.99 -9.27
CA CYS A 124 0.02 8.83 -9.55
C CYS A 124 0.46 7.55 -8.83
N LEU A 125 1.71 7.45 -8.37
CA LEU A 125 2.22 6.22 -7.74
C LEU A 125 1.47 5.82 -6.45
N PRO A 126 1.20 6.72 -5.48
CA PRO A 126 0.40 6.37 -4.32
C PRO A 126 -1.02 5.93 -4.67
N VAL A 127 -1.63 6.56 -5.68
CA VAL A 127 -2.97 6.20 -6.16
C VAL A 127 -2.95 4.80 -6.77
N PHE A 128 -1.96 4.52 -7.61
CA PHE A 128 -1.79 3.21 -8.22
C PHE A 128 -1.55 2.13 -7.16
N TYR A 129 -0.73 2.41 -6.13
CA TYR A 129 -0.57 1.53 -4.97
C TYR A 129 -1.93 1.19 -4.33
N GLY A 130 -2.73 2.20 -3.97
CA GLY A 130 -4.03 1.99 -3.35
C GLY A 130 -5.01 1.21 -4.23
N VAL A 131 -4.99 1.43 -5.55
CA VAL A 131 -5.80 0.67 -6.51
C VAL A 131 -5.38 -0.80 -6.56
N MET A 132 -4.08 -1.10 -6.60
CA MET A 132 -3.59 -2.49 -6.61
C MET A 132 -3.91 -3.21 -5.30
N ASP A 133 -3.80 -2.52 -4.17
CA ASP A 133 -4.16 -3.06 -2.86
C ASP A 133 -5.66 -3.39 -2.78
N TYR A 134 -6.54 -2.47 -3.22
CA TYR A 134 -7.97 -2.78 -3.33
C TYR A 134 -8.27 -3.91 -4.31
N ALA A 135 -7.55 -4.00 -5.43
CA ALA A 135 -7.73 -5.09 -6.38
C ALA A 135 -7.37 -6.45 -5.76
N GLU A 136 -6.31 -6.52 -4.94
CA GLU A 136 -5.95 -7.70 -4.17
C GLU A 136 -7.02 -8.08 -3.15
N ASN A 137 -7.51 -7.10 -2.37
CA ASN A 137 -8.57 -7.34 -1.38
C ASN A 137 -9.87 -7.83 -2.03
N ILE A 138 -10.28 -7.23 -3.15
CA ILE A 138 -11.45 -7.68 -3.92
C ILE A 138 -11.22 -9.09 -4.47
N ALA A 139 -10.04 -9.37 -5.03
CA ALA A 139 -9.71 -10.71 -5.51
C ALA A 139 -9.72 -11.74 -4.37
N GLY A 140 -9.20 -11.40 -3.19
CA GLY A 140 -9.26 -12.23 -1.98
C GLY A 140 -10.70 -12.52 -1.56
N LEU A 141 -11.57 -11.51 -1.52
CA LEU A 141 -12.99 -11.65 -1.20
C LEU A 141 -13.76 -12.51 -2.22
N LEU A 142 -13.38 -12.49 -3.49
CA LEU A 142 -13.98 -13.31 -4.54
C LEU A 142 -13.46 -14.76 -4.56
N LEU A 143 -12.27 -14.98 -3.99
CA LEU A 143 -11.56 -16.24 -4.08
C LEU A 143 -11.72 -17.13 -2.85
N TYR A 144 -11.64 -16.53 -1.67
CA TYR A 144 -11.61 -17.25 -0.40
C TYR A 144 -13.00 -17.34 0.25
N PRO A 145 -13.26 -18.36 1.09
CA PRO A 145 -14.53 -18.48 1.79
C PRO A 145 -14.88 -17.18 2.54
N PRO A 146 -16.17 -16.78 2.57
CA PRO A 146 -17.36 -17.56 2.20
C PRO A 146 -17.65 -17.61 0.69
N ALA A 147 -16.82 -17.01 -0.17
CA ALA A 147 -17.01 -17.14 -1.62
C ALA A 147 -16.83 -18.60 -2.07
N ALA A 148 -17.62 -18.99 -3.07
CA ALA A 148 -17.55 -20.28 -3.73
C ALA A 148 -17.29 -20.08 -5.24
N PRO A 149 -16.07 -19.64 -5.61
CA PRO A 149 -15.76 -19.32 -7.00
C PRO A 149 -15.75 -20.57 -7.89
N SER A 150 -16.06 -20.39 -9.18
CA SER A 150 -15.87 -21.42 -10.19
C SER A 150 -14.37 -21.73 -10.41
N ASP A 151 -14.04 -22.91 -10.94
CA ASP A 151 -12.65 -23.28 -11.25
C ASP A 151 -11.97 -22.32 -12.24
N ALA A 152 -12.76 -21.75 -13.16
CA ALA A 152 -12.30 -20.72 -14.09
C ALA A 152 -11.91 -19.43 -13.34
N THR A 153 -12.72 -19.00 -12.39
CA THR A 153 -12.45 -17.84 -11.54
C THR A 153 -11.21 -18.06 -10.66
N VAL A 154 -11.10 -19.24 -10.04
CA VAL A 154 -9.92 -19.61 -9.25
C VAL A 154 -8.66 -19.55 -10.12
N THR A 155 -8.70 -20.14 -11.31
CA THR A 155 -7.58 -20.14 -12.25
C THR A 155 -7.16 -18.73 -12.67
N LEU A 156 -8.13 -17.88 -12.97
CA LEU A 156 -7.89 -16.49 -13.36
C LEU A 156 -7.27 -15.70 -12.20
N LEU A 157 -7.91 -15.70 -11.03
CA LEU A 157 -7.45 -14.92 -9.87
C LEU A 157 -6.12 -15.41 -9.33
N ALA A 158 -5.87 -16.73 -9.30
CA ALA A 158 -4.59 -17.28 -8.91
C ALA A 158 -3.45 -16.88 -9.86
N GLY A 159 -3.75 -16.64 -11.15
CA GLY A 159 -2.78 -16.08 -12.09
C GLY A 159 -2.55 -14.57 -11.91
N LEU A 160 -3.59 -13.80 -11.58
CA LEU A 160 -3.54 -12.35 -11.49
C LEU A 160 -3.01 -11.83 -10.15
N LEU A 161 -3.37 -12.46 -9.02
CA LEU A 161 -3.02 -12.01 -7.68
C LEU A 161 -1.51 -11.79 -7.50
N PRO A 162 -0.61 -12.72 -7.88
CA PRO A 162 0.83 -12.48 -7.79
C PRO A 162 1.31 -11.23 -8.54
N ILE A 163 0.69 -10.94 -9.70
CA ILE A 163 1.03 -9.77 -10.51
C ILE A 163 0.57 -8.50 -9.81
N VAL A 164 -0.68 -8.48 -9.30
CA VAL A 164 -1.24 -7.36 -8.56
C VAL A 164 -0.39 -7.01 -7.35
N VAL A 165 -0.02 -8.02 -6.55
CA VAL A 165 0.83 -7.86 -5.36
C VAL A 165 2.21 -7.30 -5.73
N ARG A 166 2.83 -7.82 -6.79
CA ARG A 166 4.13 -7.30 -7.26
C ARG A 166 4.01 -5.84 -7.71
N LEU A 167 2.94 -5.45 -8.41
CA LEU A 167 2.69 -4.07 -8.82
C LEU A 167 2.41 -3.15 -7.62
N LYS A 168 1.66 -3.63 -6.63
CA LYS A 168 1.43 -2.97 -5.34
C LYS A 168 2.77 -2.66 -4.65
N PHE A 169 3.59 -3.69 -4.38
CA PHE A 169 4.87 -3.48 -3.71
C PHE A 169 5.86 -2.67 -4.54
N LEU A 170 5.91 -2.86 -5.86
CA LEU A 170 6.77 -2.09 -6.74
C LEU A 170 6.44 -0.58 -6.66
N SER A 171 5.15 -0.23 -6.75
CA SER A 171 4.73 1.17 -6.65
C SER A 171 5.00 1.78 -5.27
N LEU A 172 4.81 1.00 -4.20
CA LEU A 172 5.16 1.41 -2.84
C LEU A 172 6.66 1.68 -2.70
N VAL A 173 7.51 0.75 -3.13
CA VAL A 173 8.97 0.86 -3.06
C VAL A 173 9.47 2.05 -3.86
N ILE A 174 8.98 2.24 -5.09
CA ILE A 174 9.35 3.40 -5.91
C ILE A 174 8.94 4.70 -5.21
N THR A 175 7.74 4.75 -4.63
CA THR A 175 7.26 5.93 -3.90
C THR A 175 8.17 6.26 -2.71
N ILE A 176 8.56 5.26 -1.91
CA ILE A 176 9.45 5.43 -0.76
C ILE A 176 10.83 5.92 -1.20
N ILE A 177 11.40 5.34 -2.28
CA ILE A 177 12.70 5.77 -2.83
C ILE A 177 12.64 7.23 -3.26
N LEU A 178 11.56 7.63 -3.96
CA LEU A 178 11.39 9.00 -4.42
C LEU A 178 11.23 9.98 -3.24
N LEU A 179 10.43 9.61 -2.23
CA LEU A 179 10.29 10.39 -1.01
C LEU A 179 11.64 10.62 -0.32
N ALA A 180 12.41 9.56 -0.11
CA ALA A 180 13.73 9.63 0.50
C ALA A 180 14.66 10.53 -0.34
N ARG A 181 14.70 10.33 -1.66
CA ARG A 181 15.51 11.14 -2.58
C ARG A 181 15.17 12.61 -2.46
N PHE A 182 13.90 12.98 -2.58
CA PHE A 182 13.52 14.39 -2.57
C PHE A 182 13.69 15.02 -1.18
N ALA A 183 13.49 14.26 -0.10
CA ALA A 183 13.74 14.73 1.26
C ALA A 183 15.23 15.02 1.50
N ILE A 184 16.12 14.12 1.06
CA ILE A 184 17.58 14.31 1.12
C ILE A 184 18.00 15.53 0.31
N LEU A 185 17.54 15.66 -0.94
CA LEU A 185 17.87 16.82 -1.78
C LEU A 185 17.43 18.13 -1.15
N ARG A 186 16.22 18.16 -0.59
CA ARG A 186 15.69 19.34 0.10
C ARG A 186 16.52 19.70 1.34
N TYR A 187 16.91 18.72 2.14
CA TYR A 187 17.76 18.92 3.31
C TYR A 187 19.12 19.49 2.88
N LEU A 188 19.77 18.90 1.88
CA LEU A 188 21.06 19.37 1.37
C LEU A 188 20.99 20.77 0.73
N SER A 189 19.87 21.13 0.10
CA SER A 189 19.66 22.48 -0.44
C SER A 189 19.38 23.53 0.63
N ALA A 190 18.83 23.14 1.79
CA ALA A 190 18.53 24.06 2.90
C ALA A 190 19.80 24.54 3.63
N ASP A 191 20.86 23.72 3.67
CA ASP A 191 22.14 24.03 4.32
C ASP A 191 23.10 24.92 3.47
N GLY A 192 22.60 25.59 2.42
CA GLY A 192 23.33 26.73 1.83
C GLY A 192 24.16 26.46 0.58
N SER A 193 23.77 25.51 -0.27
CA SER A 193 24.22 25.53 -1.67
C SER A 193 23.01 25.62 -2.60
N LYS A 194 22.67 26.85 -3.00
CA LYS A 194 21.90 27.08 -4.22
C LYS A 194 22.65 26.38 -5.36
N PRO A 195 22.05 25.42 -6.08
CA PRO A 195 22.57 25.09 -7.39
C PRO A 195 22.11 26.20 -8.34
N SER A 196 23.10 26.84 -8.96
CA SER A 196 22.98 27.68 -10.14
C SER A 196 22.18 27.03 -11.26
#